data_AF-A0A5K1BXU0-F1
#
_entry.id   AF-A0A5K1BXU0-F1
#
_cell.length_a   1.000
_cell.length_b   1.000
_cell.length_c   1.000
_cell.angle_alpha   90.00
_cell.angle_beta   90.00
_cell.angle_gamma   90.00
#
_symmetry.space_group_name_H-M   'P 1'
#
loop_
_entity.id
_entity.type
_entity.pdbx_description
1 polymer ?
#
loop_
_entity_poly.entity_id
_entity_poly.type
_entity_poly.pdbx_seq_one_letter_code
_entity_poly.pdbx_strand_id
1 'polypeptide(L)'
;ITFSAKETDFSEWKGDILAVGVSQNDMSKDEKGSFENATLRILDSKLGGLLAEASKEEDFTGKIGQATFLRLPGLPFRRLGLVGLGQSTSSSSSAVSAYRGFGEALATAAKTAQAVDAAVLLASYDGLSEEAKLRAASSILS
;
A
#
# COMPACT_ATOMS: atom_id res chain seq x y z
N ILE A 1 -3.16 -4.66 20.02
CA ILE A 1 -3.55 -4.29 18.64
C ILE A 1 -4.68 -5.24 18.26
N THR A 2 -5.78 -4.73 17.71
CA THR A 2 -6.94 -5.54 17.26
C THR A 2 -6.93 -5.60 15.75
N PHE A 3 -7.08 -6.79 15.18
CA PHE A 3 -7.05 -7.00 13.73
C PHE A 3 -8.39 -7.50 13.23
N SER A 4 -8.83 -6.96 12.09
CA SER A 4 -10.03 -7.43 11.39
C SER A 4 -9.82 -7.31 9.89
N ALA A 5 -10.08 -8.39 9.15
CA ALA A 5 -10.23 -8.32 7.70
C ALA A 5 -11.62 -7.78 7.37
N LYS A 6 -11.71 -6.79 6.48
CA LYS A 6 -12.97 -6.21 6.00
C LYS A 6 -12.96 -6.14 4.49
N GLU A 7 -14.06 -6.59 3.89
CA GLU A 7 -14.36 -6.31 2.49
C GLU A 7 -15.12 -4.97 2.46
N THR A 8 -14.35 -3.88 2.48
CA THR A 8 -14.88 -2.51 2.43
C THR A 8 -14.12 -1.77 1.36
N ASP A 9 -14.80 -0.94 0.59
CA ASP A 9 -14.13 -0.11 -0.39
C ASP A 9 -13.14 0.82 0.36
N PHE A 10 -11.86 0.80 -0.06
CA PHE A 10 -10.81 1.62 0.56
C PHE A 10 -11.15 3.12 0.51
N SER A 11 -12.01 3.50 -0.44
CA SER A 11 -12.69 4.79 -0.58
C SER A 11 -13.42 5.26 0.68
N GLU A 12 -14.02 4.32 1.40
CA GLU A 12 -14.93 4.59 2.52
C GLU A 12 -14.23 4.41 3.87
N TRP A 13 -13.03 3.83 3.87
CA TRP A 13 -12.26 3.60 5.09
C TRP A 13 -11.84 4.92 5.73
N LYS A 14 -12.09 5.03 7.04
CA LYS A 14 -11.75 6.18 7.87
C LYS A 14 -10.74 5.77 8.93
N GLY A 15 -9.67 6.55 9.09
CA GLY A 15 -8.65 6.30 10.10
C GLY A 15 -7.42 7.18 9.93
N ASP A 16 -6.32 6.81 10.59
CA ASP A 16 -5.11 7.65 10.57
C ASP A 16 -4.20 7.34 9.38
N ILE A 17 -3.99 6.06 9.06
CA ILE A 17 -3.09 5.63 7.98
C ILE A 17 -3.73 4.55 7.11
N LEU A 18 -3.84 4.81 5.82
CA LEU A 18 -4.07 3.78 4.81
C LEU A 18 -2.73 3.45 4.15
N ALA A 19 -2.21 2.22 4.31
CA ALA A 19 -1.00 1.78 3.63
C ALA A 19 -1.32 0.82 2.49
N VAL A 20 -0.75 1.10 1.32
CA VAL A 20 -0.96 0.34 0.10
C VAL A 20 0.34 -0.38 -0.27
N GLY A 21 0.28 -1.69 -0.36
CA GLY A 21 1.38 -2.54 -0.82
C GLY A 21 1.40 -2.56 -2.33
N VAL A 22 2.52 -2.16 -2.91
CA VAL A 22 2.65 -1.91 -4.35
C VAL A 22 3.83 -2.69 -4.91
N SER A 23 3.60 -3.49 -5.93
CA SER A 23 4.67 -4.14 -6.68
C SER A 23 5.27 -3.20 -7.74
N GLN A 24 6.41 -3.59 -8.31
CA GLN A 24 6.98 -2.88 -9.46
C GLN A 24 6.03 -2.85 -10.66
N ASN A 25 5.23 -3.90 -10.86
CA ASN A 25 4.27 -3.98 -11.96
C ASN A 25 3.08 -3.04 -11.73
N ASP A 26 2.70 -2.80 -10.48
CA ASP A 26 1.59 -1.90 -10.15
C ASP A 26 1.95 -0.43 -10.41
N MET A 27 3.24 -0.11 -10.40
CA MET A 27 3.76 1.24 -10.65
C MET A 27 3.81 1.63 -12.14
N SER A 28 3.39 0.74 -13.05
CA SER A 28 3.26 1.04 -14.46
C SER A 28 2.30 2.22 -14.69
N LYS A 29 2.70 3.12 -15.59
CA LYS A 29 1.94 4.30 -15.97
C LYS A 29 1.69 4.30 -17.47
N ASP A 30 0.54 4.81 -17.87
CA ASP A 30 0.19 4.99 -19.27
C ASP A 30 0.99 6.15 -19.91
N GLU A 31 0.79 6.36 -21.22
CA GLU A 31 1.44 7.44 -21.98
C GLU A 31 1.13 8.85 -21.44
N LYS A 32 0.07 9.00 -20.64
CA LYS A 32 -0.34 10.27 -20.02
C LYS A 32 0.23 10.43 -18.59
N GLY A 33 0.98 9.44 -18.09
CA GLY A 33 1.55 9.45 -16.75
C GLY A 33 0.58 9.04 -15.65
N SER A 34 -0.60 8.51 -15.98
CA SER A 34 -1.57 7.98 -15.03
C SER A 34 -1.29 6.52 -14.70
N PHE A 35 -1.58 6.07 -13.48
CA PHE A 35 -1.41 4.67 -13.09
C PHE A 35 -2.30 3.74 -13.92
N GLU A 36 -1.73 2.63 -14.40
CA GLU A 36 -2.49 1.56 -15.05
C GLU A 36 -3.24 0.71 -14.01
N ASN A 37 -2.65 0.52 -12.83
CA ASN A 37 -3.29 -0.19 -11.72
C ASN A 37 -4.56 0.57 -11.27
N ALA A 38 -5.71 -0.12 -11.28
CA ALA A 38 -7.01 0.47 -11.00
C ALA A 38 -7.10 1.09 -9.59
N THR A 39 -6.55 0.42 -8.58
CA THR A 39 -6.53 0.88 -7.18
C THR A 39 -5.74 2.19 -7.06
N LEU A 40 -4.52 2.23 -7.61
CA LEU A 40 -3.69 3.42 -7.58
C LEU A 40 -4.30 4.56 -8.39
N ARG A 41 -4.92 4.26 -9.55
CA ARG A 41 -5.60 5.26 -10.38
C ARG A 41 -6.78 5.92 -9.66
N ILE A 42 -7.58 5.15 -8.92
CA ILE A 42 -8.70 5.70 -8.13
C ILE A 42 -8.17 6.57 -6.98
N LEU A 43 -7.13 6.12 -6.27
CA LEU A 43 -6.49 6.90 -5.21
C LEU A 43 -5.92 8.21 -5.73
N ASP A 44 -5.17 8.16 -6.83
CA ASP A 44 -4.55 9.32 -7.45
C ASP A 44 -5.60 10.31 -7.98
N SER A 45 -6.69 9.81 -8.59
CA SER A 45 -7.79 10.65 -9.05
C SER A 45 -8.46 11.41 -7.90
N LYS A 46 -8.65 10.77 -6.74
CA LYS A 46 -9.17 11.44 -5.53
C LYS A 46 -8.22 12.49 -4.95
N LEU A 47 -6.94 12.36 -5.26
CA LEU A 47 -5.87 13.26 -4.84
C LEU A 47 -5.51 14.29 -5.90
N GLY A 48 -6.22 14.32 -7.03
CA GLY A 48 -5.97 15.26 -8.11
C GLY A 48 -4.61 15.08 -8.79
N GLY A 49 -4.04 13.87 -8.80
CA GLY A 49 -2.74 13.58 -9.41
C GLY A 49 -1.54 13.65 -8.45
N LEU A 50 -1.74 14.08 -7.20
CA LEU A 50 -0.65 14.26 -6.24
C LEU A 50 0.10 12.95 -5.92
N LEU A 51 -0.56 11.79 -6.01
CA LEU A 51 0.09 10.52 -5.73
C LEU A 51 1.07 10.17 -6.85
N ALA A 52 0.69 10.39 -8.10
CA ALA A 52 1.55 10.19 -9.26
C ALA A 52 2.74 11.14 -9.27
N GLU A 53 2.55 12.39 -8.85
CA GLU A 53 3.60 13.41 -8.68
C GLU A 53 4.57 13.02 -7.57
N ALA A 54 4.08 12.77 -6.36
CA ALA A 54 4.92 12.40 -5.22
C ALA A 54 5.72 11.11 -5.49
N SER A 55 5.10 10.11 -6.11
CA SER A 55 5.80 8.88 -6.51
C SER A 55 6.95 9.15 -7.49
N LYS A 56 6.80 10.16 -8.36
CA LYS A 56 7.85 10.55 -9.31
C LYS A 56 8.95 11.37 -8.63
N GLU A 57 8.59 12.29 -7.72
CA GLU A 57 9.54 13.10 -6.96
C GLU A 57 10.45 12.26 -6.06
N GLU A 58 9.89 11.23 -5.44
CA GLU A 58 10.61 10.33 -4.52
C GLU A 58 11.27 9.13 -5.21
N ASP A 59 11.22 9.06 -6.56
CA ASP A 59 11.68 7.90 -7.35
C ASP A 59 11.11 6.57 -6.82
N PHE A 60 9.83 6.59 -6.41
CA PHE A 60 9.15 5.41 -5.91
C PHE A 60 8.82 4.49 -7.09
N THR A 61 9.36 3.27 -7.06
CA THR A 61 9.22 2.27 -8.14
C THR A 61 8.63 0.95 -7.65
N GLY A 62 8.17 0.88 -6.39
CA GLY A 62 7.63 -0.35 -5.80
C GLY A 62 8.70 -1.38 -5.43
N LYS A 63 9.98 -0.99 -5.31
CA LYS A 63 11.06 -1.89 -4.85
C LYS A 63 10.94 -2.20 -3.36
N ILE A 64 11.39 -3.38 -2.96
CA ILE A 64 11.48 -3.75 -1.53
C ILE A 64 12.33 -2.70 -0.80
N GLY A 65 11.84 -2.24 0.35
CA GLY A 65 12.51 -1.23 1.17
C GLY A 65 12.17 0.22 0.81
N GLN A 66 11.46 0.47 -0.30
CA GLN A 66 10.88 1.78 -0.56
C GLN A 66 9.56 1.92 0.21
N ALA A 67 9.41 3.01 0.94
CA ALA A 67 8.15 3.40 1.56
C ALA A 67 8.03 4.93 1.57
N THR A 68 6.85 5.43 1.25
CA THR A 68 6.50 6.84 1.39
C THR A 68 5.18 6.98 2.10
N PHE A 69 5.05 7.99 2.96
CA PHE A 69 3.82 8.30 3.70
C PHE A 69 3.50 9.78 3.58
N LEU A 70 2.41 10.08 2.89
CA LEU A 70 1.95 11.43 2.60
C LEU A 70 0.78 11.78 3.52
N ARG A 71 0.83 12.96 4.16
CA ARG A 71 -0.30 13.51 4.90
C ARG A 71 -1.20 14.27 3.95
N LEU A 72 -2.46 13.88 3.87
CA LEU A 72 -3.38 14.36 2.84
C LEU A 72 -4.62 14.98 3.51
N PRO A 73 -4.87 16.28 3.33
CA PRO A 73 -6.12 16.88 3.77
C PRO A 73 -7.27 16.49 2.83
N GLY A 74 -8.50 16.38 3.36
CA GLY A 74 -9.70 16.20 2.55
C GLY A 74 -10.11 14.74 2.25
N LEU A 75 -9.34 13.75 2.72
CA LEU A 75 -9.72 12.34 2.65
C LEU A 75 -10.25 11.81 4.00
N PRO A 76 -11.05 10.72 3.99
CA PRO A 76 -11.54 10.08 5.21
C PRO A 76 -10.41 9.50 6.09
N PHE A 77 -9.22 9.33 5.52
CA PHE A 77 -8.00 8.99 6.24
C PHE A 77 -6.97 10.13 6.21
N ARG A 78 -6.17 10.24 7.27
CA ARG A 78 -5.23 11.36 7.45
C ARG A 78 -3.93 11.22 6.66
N ARG A 79 -3.51 9.98 6.39
CA ARG A 79 -2.26 9.67 5.68
C ARG A 79 -2.44 8.50 4.72
N LEU A 80 -1.80 8.59 3.56
CA LEU A 80 -1.65 7.51 2.59
C LEU A 80 -0.18 7.06 2.57
N GLY A 81 0.04 5.77 2.70
CA GLY A 81 1.35 5.15 2.56
C GLY A 81 1.43 4.32 1.28
N LEU A 82 2.52 4.42 0.54
CA LEU A 82 2.90 3.43 -0.46
C LEU A 82 4.10 2.65 0.07
N VAL A 83 4.05 1.32 -0.03
CA VAL A 83 5.15 0.45 0.42
C VAL A 83 5.46 -0.56 -0.67
N GLY A 84 6.73 -0.59 -1.09
CA GLY A 84 7.19 -1.42 -2.19
C GLY A 84 7.35 -2.89 -1.79
N LEU A 85 6.69 -3.77 -2.53
CA LEU A 85 6.72 -5.23 -2.35
C LEU A 85 7.73 -5.92 -3.28
N GLY A 86 8.34 -5.19 -4.20
CA GLY A 86 9.27 -5.71 -5.20
C GLY A 86 8.58 -6.33 -6.41
N GLN A 87 9.22 -7.35 -6.98
CA GLN A 87 8.68 -8.08 -8.12
C GLN A 87 7.56 -9.02 -7.67
N SER A 88 6.42 -8.99 -8.36
CA SER A 88 5.28 -9.89 -8.13
C SER A 88 5.65 -11.33 -8.46
N THR A 89 6.22 -12.06 -7.51
CA THR A 89 6.46 -13.51 -7.61
C THR A 89 5.75 -14.20 -6.44
N SER A 90 4.57 -14.72 -6.75
CA SER A 90 3.54 -15.23 -5.83
C SER A 90 3.92 -16.46 -4.97
N SER A 91 5.18 -16.91 -4.96
CA SER A 91 5.49 -18.27 -4.50
C SER A 91 6.85 -18.48 -3.81
N SER A 92 7.55 -17.42 -3.39
CA SER A 92 8.91 -17.51 -2.84
C SER A 92 9.00 -17.03 -1.39
N SER A 93 9.99 -17.52 -0.63
CA SER A 93 10.35 -17.01 0.71
C SER A 93 10.59 -15.49 0.75
N SER A 94 10.96 -14.89 -0.39
CA SER A 94 11.08 -13.44 -0.57
C SER A 94 9.76 -12.67 -0.39
N ALA A 95 8.61 -13.28 -0.67
CA ALA A 95 7.30 -12.65 -0.48
C ALA A 95 6.98 -12.45 1.01
N VAL A 96 7.31 -13.44 1.86
CA VAL A 96 7.14 -13.35 3.32
C VAL A 96 7.95 -12.20 3.89
N SER A 97 9.20 -12.06 3.47
CA SER A 97 10.07 -10.95 3.90
C SER A 97 9.56 -9.58 3.42
N ALA A 98 9.00 -9.49 2.22
CA ALA A 98 8.40 -8.26 1.71
C ALA A 98 7.16 -7.85 2.52
N TYR A 99 6.28 -8.80 2.84
CA TYR A 99 5.10 -8.56 3.67
C TYR A 99 5.45 -8.23 5.13
N ARG A 100 6.50 -8.83 5.69
CA ARG A 100 7.01 -8.44 7.01
C ARG A 100 7.59 -7.03 6.98
N GLY A 101 8.42 -6.71 5.99
CA GLY A 101 8.94 -5.35 5.78
C GLY A 101 7.82 -4.32 5.59
N PHE A 102 6.70 -4.72 4.97
CA PHE A 102 5.50 -3.90 4.89
C PHE A 102 4.93 -3.58 6.28
N GLY A 103 4.75 -4.61 7.11
CA GLY A 103 4.27 -4.46 8.50
C GLY A 103 5.17 -3.55 9.32
N GLU A 104 6.49 -3.74 9.22
CA GLU A 104 7.50 -2.92 9.90
C GLU A 104 7.46 -1.44 9.46
N ALA A 105 7.34 -1.18 8.16
CA ALA A 105 7.22 0.17 7.61
C ALA A 105 5.94 0.86 8.10
N LEU A 106 4.81 0.15 8.09
CA LEU A 106 3.55 0.65 8.63
C LEU A 106 3.63 0.91 10.14
N ALA A 107 4.19 0.00 10.91
CA ALA A 107 4.36 0.17 12.35
C ALA A 107 5.23 1.39 12.68
N THR A 108 6.31 1.59 11.92
CA THR A 108 7.19 2.77 12.04
C THR A 108 6.44 4.05 11.70
N ALA A 109 5.68 4.06 10.61
CA ALA A 109 4.87 5.21 10.22
C ALA A 109 3.79 5.52 11.25
N ALA A 110 3.09 4.50 11.75
CA ALA A 110 2.07 4.62 12.79
C ALA A 110 2.64 5.21 14.08
N LYS A 111 3.82 4.74 14.51
CA LYS A 111 4.52 5.27 15.68
C LYS A 111 4.90 6.75 15.50
N THR A 112 5.50 7.10 14.36
CA THR A 112 5.88 8.50 14.04
C THR A 112 4.66 9.41 13.94
N ALA A 113 3.56 8.88 13.41
CA ALA A 113 2.29 9.57 13.23
C ALA A 113 1.45 9.69 14.50
N GLN A 114 1.79 8.96 15.56
CA GLN A 114 0.92 8.68 16.71
C GLN A 114 -0.48 8.19 16.29
N ALA A 115 -0.51 7.31 15.27
CA ALA A 115 -1.74 6.74 14.72
C ALA A 115 -2.36 5.73 15.70
N VAL A 116 -3.69 5.76 15.79
CA VAL A 116 -4.50 4.82 16.56
C VAL A 116 -5.10 3.75 15.64
N ASP A 117 -5.44 4.13 14.41
CA ASP A 117 -6.08 3.25 13.42
C ASP A 117 -5.29 3.21 12.10
N ALA A 118 -5.01 1.99 11.63
CA ALA A 118 -4.34 1.76 10.36
C ALA A 118 -5.05 0.68 9.53
N ALA A 119 -5.03 0.84 8.21
CA ALA A 119 -5.49 -0.15 7.26
C ALA A 119 -4.38 -0.54 6.27
N VAL A 120 -4.47 -1.79 5.81
CA VAL A 120 -3.58 -2.36 4.82
C VAL A 120 -4.39 -2.73 3.60
N LEU A 121 -3.91 -2.31 2.44
CA LEU A 121 -4.46 -2.62 1.13
C LEU A 121 -3.33 -3.15 0.24
N LEU A 122 -3.61 -4.12 -0.63
CA LEU A 122 -2.69 -4.51 -1.70
C LEU A 122 -3.19 -3.89 -3.00
N ALA A 123 -2.32 -3.21 -3.76
CA ALA A 123 -2.67 -2.56 -5.01
C ALA A 123 -3.16 -3.58 -6.06
N SER A 124 -2.54 -4.77 -6.06
CA SER A 124 -3.00 -5.93 -6.80
C SER A 124 -2.99 -7.17 -5.90
N TYR A 125 -4.10 -7.90 -5.91
CA TYR A 125 -4.26 -9.20 -5.26
C TYR A 125 -4.70 -10.28 -6.26
N ASP A 126 -4.79 -9.91 -7.55
CA ASP A 126 -5.29 -10.77 -8.61
C ASP A 126 -4.34 -11.96 -8.81
N GLY A 127 -4.88 -13.17 -8.71
CA GLY A 127 -4.09 -14.41 -8.76
C GLY A 127 -3.44 -14.88 -7.46
N LEU A 128 -3.66 -14.22 -6.31
CA LEU A 128 -3.26 -14.77 -5.01
C LEU A 128 -4.25 -15.84 -4.54
N SER A 129 -3.75 -17.04 -4.25
CA SER A 129 -4.53 -18.09 -3.57
C SER A 129 -4.95 -17.64 -2.17
N GLU A 130 -6.02 -18.21 -1.62
CA GLU A 130 -6.47 -17.94 -0.25
C GLU A 130 -5.36 -18.23 0.78
N GLU A 131 -4.55 -19.28 0.59
CA GLU A 131 -3.42 -19.53 1.49
C GLU A 131 -2.32 -18.47 1.36
N ALA A 132 -2.14 -17.88 0.17
CA ALA A 132 -1.17 -16.81 -0.04
C ALA A 132 -1.65 -15.50 0.62
N LYS A 133 -2.96 -15.20 0.55
CA LYS A 133 -3.57 -14.07 1.27
C LYS A 133 -3.41 -14.22 2.78
N LEU A 134 -3.69 -15.40 3.32
CA LEU A 134 -3.51 -15.68 4.76
C LEU A 134 -2.05 -15.56 5.19
N ARG A 135 -1.11 -16.10 4.40
CA ARG A 135 0.33 -15.94 4.70
C ARG A 135 0.79 -14.49 4.64
N ALA A 136 0.32 -13.72 3.65
CA ALA A 136 0.63 -12.29 3.54
C ALA A 136 0.14 -11.54 4.78
N ALA A 137 -1.13 -11.74 5.15
CA ALA A 137 -1.72 -11.16 6.36
C ALA A 137 -0.91 -11.53 7.60
N SER A 138 -0.63 -12.81 7.83
CA SER A 138 0.18 -13.24 8.97
C SER A 138 1.59 -12.65 8.98
N SER A 139 2.21 -12.45 7.81
CA SER A 139 3.56 -11.89 7.71
C SER A 139 3.60 -10.39 8.00
N ILE A 140 2.56 -9.65 7.62
CA ILE A 140 2.40 -8.22 7.94
C ILE A 140 2.21 -8.01 9.45
N LEU A 141 1.64 -9.00 10.14
CA LEU A 141 1.29 -8.94 11.55
C LEU A 141 2.37 -9.49 12.49
N SER A 142 3.40 -10.13 11.94
CA SER A 142 4.50 -10.74 12.69
C SER A 142 5.55 -9.73 13.11
#